data_AF-A0A351G6Y0-F1
#
_entry.id   AF-A0A351G6Y0-F1
#
_cell.length_a   1.000
_cell.length_b   1.000
_cell.length_c   1.000
_cell.angle_alpha   90.00
_cell.angle_beta   90.00
_cell.angle_gamma   90.00
#
_symmetry.space_group_name_H-M   'P 1'
#
loop_
_entity.id
_entity.type
_entity.pdbx_description
1 polymer ?
#
loop_
_entity_poly.entity_id
_entity_poly.type
_entity_poly.pdbx_seq_one_letter_code
_entity_poly.pdbx_strand_id
1 'polypeptide(L)'
;LIGPFIMAGAGVVAGQYPDIQMVDIAPTIAALLGTSLPASNQGRVLTRMLNLKEEQKDLITEALSSQKFHLFLSYAAAIGQNPAQHSGTSADFDIQPVRQQRLSQERLLRSPIALVLALLPAIILYRRRNQALLWYLAGAVLYLVVFNILYSLVAGKTYSLSSIYSAMDVITTLGLYSAVSLLIPWLVVMLGTKSFSYPAAPAANRALSLVACTLYLLALPVVWNFYRNGVLVSWTLPEFSSMFLGFLFLLQGLVVSALGVVLVALSALIAKLVPR
;
A
#
# COMPACT_ATOMS: atom_id res chain seq x y z
N LEU A 1 -14.46 8.20 -4.47
CA LEU A 1 -15.78 8.62 -3.94
C LEU A 1 -16.75 8.56 -5.11
N ILE A 2 -17.79 7.75 -4.99
CA ILE A 2 -18.91 7.75 -5.94
C ILE A 2 -20.04 8.45 -5.19
N GLY A 3 -20.51 9.57 -5.73
CA GLY A 3 -21.55 10.37 -5.11
C GLY A 3 -22.46 10.95 -6.20
N PRO A 4 -23.73 11.21 -5.87
CA PRO A 4 -24.63 11.86 -6.81
C PRO A 4 -24.13 13.28 -7.09
N PHE A 5 -24.13 13.67 -8.35
CA PHE A 5 -23.89 15.04 -8.78
C PHE A 5 -25.15 15.59 -9.41
N ILE A 6 -25.65 16.72 -8.89
CA ILE A 6 -26.85 17.38 -9.38
C ILE A 6 -26.47 18.82 -9.71
N MET A 7 -26.81 19.25 -10.92
CA MET A 7 -26.67 20.63 -11.37
C MET A 7 -28.05 21.14 -11.78
N ALA A 8 -28.44 22.31 -11.28
CA ALA A 8 -29.73 22.94 -11.58
C ALA A 8 -29.58 24.46 -11.60
N GLY A 9 -30.33 25.13 -12.47
CA GLY A 9 -30.33 26.59 -12.59
C GLY A 9 -30.23 27.08 -14.02
N ALA A 10 -30.01 28.39 -14.18
CA ALA A 10 -29.85 29.02 -15.47
C ALA A 10 -28.61 28.47 -16.21
N GLY A 11 -28.74 28.29 -17.52
CA GLY A 11 -27.63 27.79 -18.36
C GLY A 11 -27.35 26.29 -18.26
N VAL A 12 -28.13 25.54 -17.46
CA VAL A 12 -28.01 24.08 -17.33
C VAL A 12 -29.03 23.39 -18.23
N VAL A 13 -28.60 22.36 -18.96
CA VAL A 13 -29.48 21.52 -19.78
C VAL A 13 -30.00 20.36 -18.93
N ALA A 14 -31.32 20.22 -18.84
CA ALA A 14 -31.94 19.12 -18.12
C ALA A 14 -31.67 17.78 -18.84
N GLY A 15 -31.20 16.78 -18.10
CA GLY A 15 -30.93 15.46 -18.67
C GLY A 15 -30.24 14.52 -17.68
N GLN A 16 -30.17 13.25 -18.06
CA GLN A 16 -29.33 12.25 -17.41
C GLN A 16 -28.07 12.08 -18.24
N TYR A 17 -26.91 12.21 -17.59
CA TYR A 17 -25.61 12.19 -18.23
C TYR A 17 -24.77 11.02 -17.71
N PRO A 18 -23.77 10.56 -18.48
CA PRO A 18 -22.83 9.55 -18.01
C PRO A 18 -22.04 10.01 -16.79
N ASP A 19 -21.38 9.06 -16.13
CA ASP A 19 -20.49 9.35 -15.01
C ASP A 19 -19.42 10.39 -15.37
N ILE A 20 -19.19 11.29 -14.43
CA ILE A 20 -18.19 12.36 -14.50
C ILE A 20 -17.15 12.19 -13.40
N GLN A 21 -16.02 12.88 -13.53
CA GLN A 21 -15.02 12.92 -12.46
C GLN A 21 -15.25 14.13 -11.56
N MET A 22 -14.93 14.02 -10.26
CA MET A 22 -15.02 15.17 -9.34
C MET A 22 -14.18 16.37 -9.80
N VAL A 23 -13.09 16.11 -10.52
CA VAL A 23 -12.22 17.15 -11.10
C VAL A 23 -12.88 17.96 -12.23
N ASP A 24 -14.00 17.47 -12.80
CA ASP A 24 -14.73 18.14 -13.88
C ASP A 24 -15.65 19.25 -13.35
N ILE A 25 -15.95 19.28 -12.05
CA ILE A 25 -16.94 20.19 -11.45
C ILE A 25 -16.46 21.64 -11.49
N ALA A 26 -15.28 21.91 -10.94
CA ALA A 26 -14.71 23.26 -10.86
C ALA A 26 -14.58 23.98 -12.23
N PRO A 27 -14.01 23.36 -13.29
CA PRO A 27 -13.94 24.02 -14.60
C PRO A 27 -15.34 24.21 -15.21
N THR A 28 -16.30 23.32 -14.93
CA THR A 28 -17.68 23.47 -15.42
C THR A 28 -18.39 24.66 -14.78
N ILE A 29 -18.20 24.87 -13.47
CA ILE A 29 -18.73 26.05 -12.78
C ILE A 29 -18.06 27.33 -13.30
N ALA A 30 -16.74 27.31 -13.52
CA ALA A 30 -16.03 28.46 -14.09
C ALA A 30 -16.58 28.85 -15.48
N ALA A 31 -16.85 27.86 -16.33
CA ALA A 31 -17.47 28.09 -17.64
C ALA A 31 -18.88 28.69 -17.53
N LEU A 32 -19.69 28.22 -16.57
CA LEU A 32 -21.04 28.75 -16.33
C LEU A 32 -21.02 30.20 -15.83
N LEU A 33 -20.03 30.54 -14.98
CA LEU A 33 -19.86 31.89 -14.43
C LEU A 33 -19.12 32.85 -15.37
N GLY A 34 -18.59 32.36 -16.50
CA GLY A 34 -17.78 33.17 -17.41
C GLY A 34 -16.44 33.61 -16.80
N THR A 35 -15.91 32.85 -15.83
CA THR A 35 -14.62 33.15 -15.18
C THR A 35 -13.48 32.37 -15.83
N SER A 36 -12.24 32.72 -15.47
CA SER A 36 -11.08 31.93 -15.88
C SER A 36 -11.15 30.50 -15.34
N LEU A 37 -10.64 29.55 -16.13
CA LEU A 37 -10.50 28.16 -15.69
C LEU A 37 -9.48 28.07 -14.54
N PRO A 38 -9.72 27.25 -13.50
CA PRO A 38 -8.76 27.08 -12.42
C PRO A 38 -7.39 26.63 -12.94
N ALA A 39 -6.32 27.30 -12.50
CA ALA A 39 -4.97 27.03 -13.00
C ALA A 39 -4.50 25.58 -12.77
N SER A 40 -4.94 24.95 -11.67
CA SER A 40 -4.64 23.57 -11.28
C SER A 40 -5.68 22.55 -11.75
N ASN A 41 -6.59 22.92 -12.65
CA ASN A 41 -7.62 22.02 -13.16
C ASN A 41 -7.01 20.82 -13.91
N GLN A 42 -7.43 19.61 -13.54
CA GLN A 42 -7.09 18.36 -14.23
C GLN A 42 -8.29 17.75 -14.97
N GLY A 43 -9.50 18.28 -14.76
CA GLY A 43 -10.73 17.80 -15.37
C GLY A 43 -11.04 18.47 -16.70
N ARG A 44 -12.25 18.21 -17.18
CA ARG A 44 -12.83 18.84 -18.38
C ARG A 44 -14.08 19.63 -18.05
N VAL A 45 -14.40 20.62 -18.87
CA VAL A 45 -15.69 21.30 -18.83
C VAL A 45 -16.76 20.36 -19.38
N LEU A 46 -17.85 20.18 -18.62
CA LEU A 46 -18.98 19.34 -19.01
C LEU A 46 -19.91 20.10 -19.97
N THR A 47 -19.41 20.43 -21.17
CA THR A 47 -20.11 21.27 -22.15
C THR A 47 -21.48 20.72 -22.57
N ARG A 48 -21.70 19.41 -22.48
CA ARG A 48 -23.00 18.76 -22.76
C ARG A 48 -24.09 19.07 -21.73
N MET A 49 -23.71 19.47 -20.52
CA MET A 49 -24.62 19.84 -19.43
C MET A 49 -24.94 21.34 -19.43
N LEU A 50 -24.27 22.13 -20.28
CA LEU A 50 -24.39 23.58 -20.33
C LEU A 50 -25.04 24.01 -21.64
N ASN A 51 -25.95 24.99 -21.57
CA ASN A 51 -26.58 25.59 -22.73
C ASN A 51 -25.63 26.64 -23.36
N LEU A 52 -24.67 26.16 -24.14
CA LEU A 52 -23.63 26.96 -24.78
C LEU A 52 -23.79 26.99 -26.30
N LYS A 53 -23.52 28.16 -26.91
CA LYS A 53 -23.37 28.30 -28.36
C LYS A 53 -22.08 27.61 -28.82
N GLU A 54 -22.00 27.19 -30.09
CA GLU A 54 -20.78 26.54 -30.62
C GLU A 54 -19.53 27.41 -30.47
N GLU A 55 -19.63 28.71 -30.75
CA GLU A 55 -18.52 29.66 -30.57
C GLU A 55 -17.99 29.68 -29.12
N GLN A 56 -18.87 29.54 -28.11
CA GLN A 56 -18.47 29.48 -26.70
C GLN A 56 -17.77 28.15 -26.37
N LYS A 57 -18.18 27.05 -27.01
CA LYS A 57 -17.53 25.74 -26.82
C LYS A 57 -16.12 25.74 -27.40
N ASP A 58 -15.91 26.40 -28.54
CA ASP A 58 -14.59 26.55 -29.17
C ASP A 58 -13.65 27.36 -28.27
N LEU A 59 -14.11 28.51 -27.77
CA LEU A 59 -13.34 29.34 -26.83
C LEU A 59 -12.96 28.58 -25.55
N ILE A 60 -13.89 27.80 -24.99
CA ILE A 60 -13.62 26.97 -23.80
C ILE A 60 -12.57 25.91 -24.11
N THR A 61 -12.64 25.28 -25.29
CA THR A 61 -11.70 24.23 -25.69
C THR A 61 -10.29 24.79 -25.86
N GLU A 62 -10.17 25.97 -26.49
CA GLU A 62 -8.89 26.68 -26.63
C GLU A 62 -8.31 27.08 -25.27
N ALA A 63 -9.13 27.69 -24.40
CA ALA A 63 -8.72 28.09 -23.05
C ALA A 63 -8.29 26.88 -22.21
N LEU A 64 -8.99 25.76 -22.31
CA LEU A 64 -8.67 24.52 -21.61
C LEU A 64 -7.36 23.90 -22.12
N SER A 65 -7.12 23.94 -23.43
CA SER A 65 -5.86 23.45 -24.02
C SER A 65 -4.66 24.27 -23.53
N SER A 66 -4.80 25.60 -23.49
CA SER A 66 -3.78 26.51 -22.97
C SER A 66 -3.54 26.30 -21.47
N GLN A 67 -4.61 26.17 -20.68
CA GLN A 67 -4.51 25.90 -19.24
C GLN A 67 -3.79 24.57 -18.95
N LYS A 68 -4.14 23.49 -19.67
CA LYS A 68 -3.48 22.19 -19.50
C LYS A 68 -2.00 22.23 -19.85
N PHE A 69 -1.63 22.93 -20.92
CA PHE A 69 -0.22 23.11 -21.27
C PHE A 69 0.55 23.85 -20.17
N HIS A 70 0.02 24.95 -19.66
CA HIS A 70 0.66 25.68 -18.56
C HIS A 70 0.75 24.86 -17.27
N LEU A 71 -0.29 24.08 -16.94
CA LEU A 71 -0.26 23.15 -15.81
C LEU A 71 0.82 22.09 -15.99
N PHE A 72 0.95 21.52 -17.20
CA PHE A 72 1.96 20.54 -17.51
C PHE A 72 3.38 21.09 -17.34
N LEU A 73 3.67 22.27 -17.91
CA LEU A 73 4.98 22.92 -17.80
C LEU A 73 5.33 23.21 -16.34
N SER A 74 4.41 23.83 -15.60
CA SER A 74 4.62 24.15 -14.18
C SER A 74 4.80 22.90 -13.33
N TYR A 75 4.03 21.83 -13.59
CA TYR A 75 4.16 20.56 -12.90
C TYR A 75 5.51 19.89 -13.18
N ALA A 76 5.90 19.77 -14.45
CA ALA A 76 7.19 19.18 -14.84
C ALA A 76 8.37 19.91 -14.19
N ALA A 77 8.36 21.25 -14.25
CA ALA A 77 9.37 22.09 -13.61
C ALA A 77 9.39 21.90 -12.08
N ALA A 78 8.22 21.90 -11.42
CA ALA A 78 8.11 21.69 -9.97
C ALA A 78 8.64 20.31 -9.53
N ILE A 79 8.53 19.30 -10.41
CA ILE A 79 9.06 17.97 -10.12
C ILE A 79 10.48 17.73 -10.66
N GLY A 80 11.16 18.77 -11.15
CA GLY A 80 12.53 18.69 -11.65
C GLY A 80 12.69 17.84 -12.92
N GLN A 81 11.62 17.67 -13.69
CA GLN A 81 11.66 17.00 -15.00
C GLN A 81 11.72 18.05 -16.12
N ASN A 82 12.41 17.73 -17.22
CA ASN A 82 12.53 18.63 -18.35
C ASN A 82 11.29 18.51 -19.26
N PRO A 83 10.44 19.55 -19.37
CA PRO A 83 9.25 19.50 -20.23
C PRO A 83 9.59 19.37 -21.72
N ALA A 84 10.78 19.80 -22.16
CA ALA A 84 11.20 19.71 -23.56
C ALA A 84 11.39 18.26 -24.05
N GLN A 85 11.54 17.30 -23.13
CA GLN A 85 11.65 15.88 -23.46
C GLN A 85 10.29 15.23 -23.79
N HIS A 86 9.19 15.95 -23.59
CA HIS A 86 7.84 15.47 -23.82
C HIS A 86 7.23 16.21 -25.02
N SER A 87 7.41 15.66 -26.22
CA SER A 87 6.84 16.19 -27.46
C SER A 87 5.40 15.70 -27.61
N GLY A 88 4.43 16.53 -27.23
CA GLY A 88 2.99 16.27 -27.40
C GLY A 88 2.27 17.52 -27.88
N THR A 89 1.09 17.34 -28.48
CA THR A 89 0.21 18.47 -28.82
C THR A 89 -0.52 18.99 -27.57
N SER A 90 -1.06 20.22 -27.60
CA SER A 90 -1.77 20.83 -26.46
C SER A 90 -2.93 20.02 -25.90
N ALA A 91 -3.52 19.14 -26.72
CA ALA A 91 -4.56 18.21 -26.32
C ALA A 91 -4.05 16.97 -25.54
N ASP A 92 -2.76 16.64 -25.66
CA ASP A 92 -2.13 15.41 -25.15
C ASP A 92 -1.34 15.61 -23.83
N PHE A 93 -1.34 16.82 -23.26
CA PHE A 93 -0.56 17.11 -22.05
C PHE A 93 -1.19 16.48 -20.79
N ASP A 94 -0.92 15.18 -20.62
CA ASP A 94 -1.15 14.42 -19.42
C ASP A 94 0.05 14.52 -18.46
N ILE A 95 -0.23 14.73 -17.18
CA ILE A 95 0.78 14.79 -16.12
C ILE A 95 1.25 13.39 -15.67
N GLN A 96 0.49 12.32 -15.96
CA GLN A 96 0.81 10.97 -15.48
C GLN A 96 2.14 10.42 -16.03
N PRO A 97 2.48 10.56 -17.33
CA PRO A 97 3.74 10.05 -17.86
C PRO A 97 4.96 10.70 -17.21
N VAL A 98 4.96 12.03 -17.06
CA VAL A 98 6.05 12.79 -16.42
C VAL A 98 6.21 12.38 -14.96
N ARG A 99 5.09 12.21 -14.24
CA ARG A 99 5.09 11.70 -12.86
C ARG A 99 5.68 10.30 -12.79
N GLN A 100 5.25 9.40 -13.67
CA GLN A 100 5.70 8.01 -13.68
C GLN A 100 7.19 7.89 -14.02
N GLN A 101 7.69 8.74 -14.92
CA GLN A 101 9.11 8.83 -15.24
C GLN A 101 9.93 9.16 -13.99
N ARG A 102 9.58 10.22 -13.25
CA ARG A 102 10.26 10.57 -11.99
C ARG A 102 10.19 9.43 -10.97
N LEU A 103 9.01 8.84 -10.77
CA LEU A 103 8.84 7.72 -9.83
C LEU A 103 9.71 6.51 -10.21
N SER A 104 9.85 6.22 -11.50
CA SER A 104 10.68 5.11 -11.99
C SER A 104 12.16 5.31 -11.67
N GLN A 105 12.67 6.54 -11.85
CA GLN A 105 14.05 6.91 -11.50
C GLN A 105 14.30 6.71 -10.00
N GLU A 106 13.39 7.19 -9.15
CA GLU A 106 13.51 7.01 -7.69
C GLU A 106 13.40 5.52 -7.28
N ARG A 107 12.57 4.73 -7.96
CA ARG A 107 12.42 3.29 -7.70
C ARG A 107 13.67 2.50 -8.11
N LEU A 108 14.31 2.88 -9.22
CA LEU A 108 15.56 2.27 -9.67
C LEU A 108 16.68 2.48 -8.64
N LEU A 109 16.81 3.67 -8.10
CA LEU A 109 17.78 3.98 -7.04
C LEU A 109 17.55 3.16 -5.76
N ARG A 110 16.28 2.86 -5.42
CA ARG A 110 15.90 2.06 -4.24
C ARG A 110 15.96 0.54 -4.48
N SER A 111 15.90 0.11 -5.74
CA SER A 111 15.85 -1.31 -6.11
C SER A 111 17.01 -2.16 -5.57
N PRO A 112 18.30 -1.73 -5.58
CA PRO A 112 19.37 -2.57 -5.03
C PRO A 112 19.23 -2.78 -3.52
N ILE A 113 18.82 -1.75 -2.78
CA ILE A 113 18.60 -1.84 -1.33
C ILE A 113 17.42 -2.78 -1.03
N ALA A 114 16.31 -2.62 -1.76
CA ALA A 114 15.14 -3.50 -1.61
C ALA A 114 15.49 -4.96 -1.94
N LEU A 115 16.28 -5.20 -2.99
CA LEU A 115 16.76 -6.54 -3.35
C LEU A 115 17.66 -7.13 -2.26
N VAL A 116 18.59 -6.36 -1.70
CA VAL A 116 19.45 -6.83 -0.61
C VAL A 116 18.61 -7.20 0.62
N LEU A 117 17.66 -6.35 1.01
CA LEU A 117 16.78 -6.61 2.17
C LEU A 117 15.89 -7.85 1.97
N ALA A 118 15.44 -8.12 0.74
CA ALA A 118 14.62 -9.29 0.42
C ALA A 118 15.44 -10.58 0.25
N LEU A 119 16.61 -10.51 -0.40
CA LEU A 119 17.41 -11.68 -0.77
C LEU A 119 18.37 -12.13 0.33
N LEU A 120 18.92 -11.20 1.12
CA LEU A 120 19.91 -11.56 2.15
C LEU A 120 19.33 -12.57 3.17
N PRO A 121 18.13 -12.35 3.77
CA PRO A 121 17.56 -13.33 4.68
C PRO A 121 17.21 -14.65 3.98
N ALA A 122 16.74 -14.60 2.73
CA ALA A 122 16.48 -15.81 1.93
C ALA A 122 17.73 -16.65 1.71
N ILE A 123 18.85 -16.00 1.34
CA ILE A 123 20.15 -16.66 1.14
C ILE A 123 20.64 -17.27 2.45
N ILE A 124 20.50 -16.58 3.58
CA ILE A 124 20.86 -17.11 4.91
C ILE A 124 20.02 -18.35 5.24
N LEU A 125 18.70 -18.29 5.07
CA LEU A 125 17.80 -19.42 5.31
C LEU A 125 18.12 -20.61 4.39
N TYR A 126 18.43 -20.36 3.11
CA TYR A 126 18.80 -21.38 2.15
C TYR A 126 20.15 -22.05 2.50
N ARG A 127 21.16 -21.25 2.84
CA ARG A 127 22.48 -21.76 3.26
C ARG A 127 22.40 -22.55 4.56
N ARG A 128 21.49 -22.19 5.46
CA ARG A 128 21.24 -22.88 6.73
C ARG A 128 20.10 -23.89 6.65
N ARG A 129 19.76 -24.39 5.46
CA ARG A 129 18.67 -25.36 5.30
C ARG A 129 18.94 -26.60 6.14
N ASN A 130 17.98 -26.97 6.96
CA ASN A 130 17.93 -28.28 7.60
C ASN A 130 16.65 -29.00 7.15
N GLN A 131 16.48 -30.27 7.54
CA GLN A 131 15.29 -31.05 7.21
C GLN A 131 13.99 -30.45 7.79
N ALA A 132 14.09 -29.59 8.80
CA ALA A 132 12.96 -28.91 9.44
C ALA A 132 12.66 -27.51 8.85
N LEU A 133 13.42 -27.01 7.87
CA LEU A 133 13.15 -25.69 7.25
C LEU A 133 11.75 -25.62 6.65
N LEU A 134 11.29 -26.72 6.04
CA LEU A 134 9.93 -26.83 5.51
C LEU A 134 8.87 -26.68 6.59
N TRP A 135 9.10 -27.20 7.80
CA TRP A 135 8.19 -27.01 8.94
C TRP A 135 8.12 -25.55 9.36
N TYR A 136 9.24 -24.84 9.37
CA TYR A 136 9.26 -23.41 9.75
C TYR A 136 8.59 -22.53 8.71
N LEU A 137 8.83 -22.80 7.42
CA LEU A 137 8.16 -22.09 6.33
C LEU A 137 6.66 -22.39 6.32
N ALA A 138 6.25 -23.65 6.50
CA ALA A 138 4.85 -24.03 6.62
C ALA A 138 4.19 -23.36 7.83
N GLY A 139 4.89 -23.28 8.97
CA GLY A 139 4.42 -22.55 10.16
C GLY A 139 4.28 -21.04 9.91
N ALA A 140 5.25 -20.42 9.22
CA ALA A 140 5.19 -19.01 8.86
C ALA A 140 4.05 -18.69 7.87
N VAL A 141 3.78 -19.60 6.92
CA VAL A 141 2.62 -19.50 6.04
C VAL A 141 1.32 -19.69 6.82
N LEU A 142 1.27 -20.65 7.75
CA LEU A 142 0.11 -20.87 8.61
C LEU A 142 -0.19 -19.63 9.47
N TYR A 143 0.85 -18.94 9.98
CA TYR A 143 0.69 -17.64 10.66
C TYR A 143 -0.09 -16.65 9.78
N LEU A 144 0.33 -16.48 8.52
CA LEU A 144 -0.33 -15.56 7.59
C LEU A 144 -1.78 -15.99 7.33
N VAL A 145 -2.03 -17.28 7.12
CA VAL A 145 -3.38 -17.79 6.87
C VAL A 145 -4.31 -17.51 8.06
N VAL A 146 -3.87 -17.86 9.27
CA VAL A 146 -4.66 -17.63 10.50
C VAL A 146 -4.90 -16.14 10.70
N PHE A 147 -3.88 -15.31 10.53
CA PHE A 147 -4.01 -13.86 10.66
C PHE A 147 -5.03 -13.29 9.68
N ASN A 148 -4.95 -13.68 8.40
CA ASN A 148 -5.85 -13.18 7.37
C ASN A 148 -7.31 -13.63 7.62
N ILE A 149 -7.52 -14.86 8.12
CA ILE A 149 -8.85 -15.34 8.54
C ILE A 149 -9.39 -14.48 9.69
N LEU A 150 -8.61 -14.27 10.76
CA LEU A 150 -9.04 -13.46 11.90
C LEU A 150 -9.30 -12.01 11.48
N TYR A 151 -8.43 -11.43 10.67
CA TYR A 151 -8.53 -10.03 10.25
C TYR A 151 -9.71 -9.77 9.32
N SER A 152 -9.88 -10.60 8.27
CA SER A 152 -10.90 -10.37 7.24
C SER A 152 -12.26 -10.98 7.58
N LEU A 153 -12.31 -12.22 8.09
CA LEU A 153 -13.56 -12.94 8.31
C LEU A 153 -14.13 -12.68 9.72
N VAL A 154 -13.28 -12.63 10.75
CA VAL A 154 -13.75 -12.44 12.14
C VAL A 154 -13.95 -10.96 12.48
N ALA A 155 -13.00 -10.09 12.14
CA ALA A 155 -13.15 -8.65 12.38
C ALA A 155 -13.83 -7.89 11.22
N GLY A 156 -14.09 -8.53 10.08
CA GLY A 156 -14.74 -7.87 8.93
C GLY A 156 -13.92 -6.71 8.35
N LYS A 157 -12.60 -6.67 8.59
CA LYS A 157 -11.74 -5.55 8.16
C LYS A 157 -11.31 -5.74 6.71
N THR A 158 -11.33 -4.65 5.96
CA THR A 158 -10.76 -4.58 4.60
C THR A 158 -9.32 -4.07 4.65
N TYR A 159 -8.48 -4.47 3.70
CA TYR A 159 -7.09 -3.98 3.60
C TYR A 159 -7.02 -2.54 3.05
N SER A 160 -7.54 -1.58 3.83
CA SER A 160 -7.63 -0.17 3.48
C SER A 160 -7.58 0.70 4.74
N LEU A 161 -7.05 1.91 4.61
CA LEU A 161 -7.03 2.93 5.67
C LEU A 161 -8.44 3.25 6.19
N SER A 162 -9.48 3.13 5.34
CA SER A 162 -10.87 3.35 5.73
C SER A 162 -11.44 2.34 6.73
N SER A 163 -10.73 1.22 6.97
CA SER A 163 -11.13 0.21 7.97
C SER A 163 -10.65 0.53 9.39
N ILE A 164 -9.80 1.54 9.55
CA ILE A 164 -9.23 1.95 10.83
C ILE A 164 -10.16 2.96 11.48
N TYR A 165 -10.74 2.59 12.62
CA TYR A 165 -11.63 3.47 13.39
C TYR A 165 -10.86 4.33 14.40
N SER A 166 -9.84 3.77 15.05
CA SER A 166 -9.02 4.47 16.03
C SER A 166 -7.64 3.83 16.19
N ALA A 167 -6.68 4.56 16.77
CA ALA A 167 -5.37 4.01 17.06
C ALA A 167 -5.43 2.84 18.05
N MET A 168 -6.30 2.92 19.06
CA MET A 168 -6.47 1.86 20.05
C MET A 168 -7.05 0.58 19.41
N ASP A 169 -8.04 0.72 18.53
CA ASP A 169 -8.63 -0.41 17.79
C ASP A 169 -7.58 -1.16 16.95
N VAL A 170 -6.66 -0.42 16.32
CA VAL A 170 -5.54 -1.02 15.57
C VAL A 170 -4.63 -1.79 16.50
N ILE A 171 -4.20 -1.20 17.62
CA ILE A 171 -3.26 -1.83 18.55
C ILE A 171 -3.86 -3.11 19.15
N THR A 172 -5.10 -3.07 19.61
CA THR A 172 -5.75 -4.22 20.26
C THR A 172 -6.05 -5.33 19.26
N THR A 173 -6.69 -5.01 18.13
CA THR A 173 -7.06 -6.00 17.11
C THR A 173 -5.83 -6.64 16.51
N LEU A 174 -4.85 -5.83 16.11
CA LEU A 174 -3.64 -6.35 15.48
C LEU A 174 -2.76 -7.09 16.48
N GLY A 175 -2.62 -6.58 17.70
CA GLY A 175 -1.88 -7.23 18.78
C GLY A 175 -2.45 -8.59 19.12
N LEU A 176 -3.75 -8.66 19.41
CA LEU A 176 -4.43 -9.91 19.76
C LEU A 176 -4.38 -10.92 18.63
N TYR A 177 -4.70 -10.51 17.40
CA TYR A 177 -4.75 -11.44 16.28
C TYR A 177 -3.37 -11.91 15.87
N SER A 178 -2.35 -11.06 15.92
CA SER A 178 -0.96 -11.49 15.69
C SER A 178 -0.49 -12.47 16.78
N ALA A 179 -0.87 -12.25 18.04
CA ALA A 179 -0.55 -13.15 19.14
C ALA A 179 -1.17 -14.54 18.94
N VAL A 180 -2.48 -14.60 18.69
CA VAL A 180 -3.19 -15.86 18.43
C VAL A 180 -2.63 -16.55 17.18
N SER A 181 -2.36 -15.78 16.12
CA SER A 181 -1.80 -16.30 14.87
C SER A 181 -0.38 -16.82 15.00
N LEU A 182 0.40 -16.37 16.00
CA LEU A 182 1.73 -16.89 16.27
C LEU A 182 1.70 -18.13 17.17
N LEU A 183 0.78 -18.17 18.14
CA LEU A 183 0.65 -19.30 19.07
C LEU A 183 0.28 -20.60 18.36
N ILE A 184 -0.64 -20.55 17.39
CA ILE A 184 -1.12 -21.73 16.67
C ILE A 184 0.02 -22.41 15.88
N PRO A 185 0.73 -21.73 14.95
CA PRO A 185 1.86 -22.32 14.26
C PRO A 185 3.02 -22.71 15.18
N TRP A 186 3.25 -21.96 16.26
CA TRP A 186 4.26 -22.33 17.24
C TRP A 186 3.95 -23.71 17.85
N LEU A 187 2.72 -23.94 18.31
CA LEU A 187 2.31 -25.27 18.80
C LEU A 187 2.44 -26.35 17.73
N VAL A 188 1.93 -26.09 16.53
CA VAL A 188 1.96 -27.06 15.41
C VAL A 188 3.39 -27.47 15.07
N VAL A 189 4.31 -26.50 14.94
CA VAL A 189 5.72 -26.77 14.61
C VAL A 189 6.43 -27.47 15.76
N MET A 190 6.22 -27.03 17.01
CA MET A 190 6.90 -27.62 18.16
C MET A 190 6.47 -29.07 18.39
N LEU A 191 5.17 -29.38 18.24
CA LEU A 191 4.65 -30.75 18.34
C LEU A 191 5.04 -31.59 17.13
N GLY A 192 4.88 -31.07 15.91
CA GLY A 192 5.18 -31.80 14.67
C GLY A 192 6.65 -32.19 14.54
N THR A 193 7.56 -31.35 15.03
CA THR A 193 9.00 -31.64 15.05
C THR A 193 9.45 -32.36 16.34
N LYS A 194 8.53 -32.68 17.25
CA LYS A 194 8.80 -33.26 18.59
C LYS A 194 9.85 -32.47 19.36
N SER A 195 9.81 -31.14 19.25
CA SER A 195 10.82 -30.23 19.81
C SER A 195 10.93 -30.29 21.33
N PHE A 196 9.85 -30.59 22.04
CA PHE A 196 9.86 -30.70 23.50
C PHE A 196 10.56 -31.96 24.02
N SER A 197 10.81 -32.95 23.17
CA SER A 197 11.57 -34.16 23.53
C SER A 197 13.09 -33.94 23.45
N TYR A 198 13.53 -32.82 22.88
CA TYR A 198 14.95 -32.47 22.79
C TYR A 198 15.39 -31.62 23.99
N PRO A 199 16.71 -31.45 24.22
CA PRO A 199 17.21 -30.51 25.21
C PRO A 199 16.71 -29.07 25.00
N ALA A 200 16.80 -28.24 26.04
CA ALA A 200 16.29 -26.86 26.03
C ALA A 200 16.86 -26.01 24.87
N ALA A 201 18.16 -26.13 24.57
CA ALA A 201 18.81 -25.35 23.51
C ALA A 201 18.26 -25.63 22.10
N PRO A 202 18.17 -26.89 21.61
CA PRO A 202 17.55 -27.17 20.32
C PRO A 202 16.06 -26.81 20.26
N ALA A 203 15.29 -26.97 21.34
CA ALA A 203 13.89 -26.52 21.37
C ALA A 203 13.77 -25.00 21.17
N ALA A 204 14.61 -24.21 21.86
CA ALA A 204 14.69 -22.76 21.71
C ALA A 204 15.11 -22.35 20.28
N ASN A 205 16.10 -23.02 19.70
CA ASN A 205 16.60 -22.72 18.36
C ASN A 205 15.53 -22.98 17.28
N ARG A 206 14.69 -24.01 17.46
CA ARG A 206 13.58 -24.30 16.54
C ARG A 206 12.47 -23.25 16.63
N ALA A 207 12.10 -22.83 17.84
CA ALA A 207 11.17 -21.72 18.02
C ALA A 207 11.73 -20.42 17.40
N LEU A 208 13.02 -20.15 17.58
CA LEU A 208 13.69 -18.98 17.00
C LEU A 208 13.68 -19.04 15.47
N SER A 209 13.91 -20.23 14.90
CA SER A 209 13.87 -20.45 13.45
C SER A 209 12.48 -20.20 12.87
N LEU A 210 11.41 -20.61 13.56
CA LEU A 210 10.03 -20.28 13.19
C LEU A 210 9.80 -18.77 13.22
N VAL A 211 10.13 -18.11 14.33
CA VAL A 211 9.97 -16.65 14.48
C VAL A 211 10.73 -15.91 13.38
N ALA A 212 11.97 -16.30 13.08
CA ALA A 212 12.77 -15.72 12.01
C ALA A 212 12.13 -15.90 10.62
N CYS A 213 11.57 -17.09 10.33
CA CYS A 213 10.85 -17.32 9.07
C CYS A 213 9.58 -16.47 8.97
N THR A 214 8.82 -16.35 10.07
CA THR A 214 7.62 -15.50 10.12
C THR A 214 7.98 -14.03 9.92
N LEU A 215 9.00 -13.52 10.62
CA LEU A 215 9.49 -12.14 10.44
C LEU A 215 10.01 -11.90 9.02
N TYR A 216 10.64 -12.89 8.39
CA TYR A 216 11.07 -12.79 6.99
C TYR A 216 9.89 -12.62 6.04
N LEU A 217 8.86 -13.47 6.14
CA LEU A 217 7.65 -13.32 5.31
C LEU A 217 6.96 -11.99 5.59
N LEU A 218 6.93 -11.55 6.85
CA LEU A 218 6.35 -10.27 7.23
C LEU A 218 7.12 -9.07 6.66
N ALA A 219 8.44 -9.20 6.51
CA ALA A 219 9.27 -8.14 5.94
C ALA A 219 9.01 -7.93 4.43
N LEU A 220 8.51 -8.92 3.70
CA LEU A 220 8.35 -8.79 2.23
C LEU A 220 7.40 -7.64 1.82
N PRO A 221 6.18 -7.50 2.38
CA PRO A 221 5.34 -6.35 2.07
C PRO A 221 5.90 -5.01 2.58
N VAL A 222 6.69 -5.03 3.66
CA VAL A 222 7.38 -3.83 4.18
C VAL A 222 8.45 -3.36 3.19
N VAL A 223 9.24 -4.28 2.64
CA VAL A 223 10.24 -4.00 1.60
C VAL A 223 9.55 -3.55 0.30
N TRP A 224 8.42 -4.16 -0.06
CA TRP A 224 7.62 -3.73 -1.22
C TRP A 224 7.11 -2.30 -1.07
N ASN A 225 6.60 -1.93 0.11
CA ASN A 225 6.22 -0.56 0.43
C ASN A 225 7.42 0.41 0.31
N PHE A 226 8.56 0.06 0.88
CA PHE A 226 9.79 0.85 0.76
C PHE A 226 10.20 1.07 -0.70
N TYR A 227 10.15 0.02 -1.52
CA TYR A 227 10.44 0.12 -2.95
C TYR A 227 9.48 1.07 -3.67
N ARG A 228 8.17 0.96 -3.40
CA ARG A 228 7.12 1.72 -4.11
C ARG A 228 7.03 3.18 -3.67
N ASN A 229 7.01 3.40 -2.36
CA ASN A 229 6.65 4.67 -1.73
C ASN A 229 7.84 5.34 -1.04
N GLY A 230 8.85 4.57 -0.63
CA GLY A 230 10.03 5.10 0.06
C GLY A 230 9.85 5.08 1.57
N VAL A 231 10.76 5.74 2.28
CA VAL A 231 10.71 5.82 3.75
C VAL A 231 9.76 6.93 4.22
N LEU A 232 9.74 8.04 3.49
CA LEU A 232 8.97 9.24 3.82
C LEU A 232 8.09 9.63 2.63
N VAL A 233 6.91 10.17 2.94
CA VAL A 233 6.05 10.81 1.94
C VAL A 233 6.71 12.12 1.53
N SER A 234 6.99 12.28 0.23
CA SER A 234 7.71 13.44 -0.30
C SER A 234 6.80 14.28 -1.19
N TRP A 235 6.93 14.17 -2.51
CA TRP A 235 6.28 15.03 -3.50
C TRP A 235 5.02 14.40 -4.14
N THR A 236 4.77 13.11 -3.91
CA THR A 236 3.52 12.44 -4.31
C THR A 236 2.87 11.75 -3.13
N LEU A 237 1.55 11.62 -3.21
CA LEU A 237 0.82 10.72 -2.35
C LEU A 237 1.32 9.29 -2.58
N PRO A 238 1.50 8.51 -1.50
CA PRO A 238 1.90 7.13 -1.62
C PRO A 238 0.80 6.31 -2.28
N GLU A 239 1.20 5.19 -2.86
CA GLU A 239 0.27 4.19 -3.34
C GLU A 239 -0.33 3.48 -2.10
N PHE A 240 -1.58 3.83 -1.78
CA PHE A 240 -2.21 3.52 -0.51
C PHE A 240 -2.30 2.03 -0.18
N SER A 241 -2.41 1.14 -1.17
CA SER A 241 -2.51 -0.29 -0.91
C SER A 241 -1.18 -0.85 -0.42
N SER A 242 -0.07 -0.51 -1.08
CA SER A 242 1.26 -0.94 -0.64
C SER A 242 1.66 -0.27 0.68
N MET A 243 1.30 1.00 0.88
CA MET A 243 1.52 1.69 2.16
C MET A 243 0.77 1.01 3.30
N PHE A 244 -0.52 0.73 3.12
CA PHE A 244 -1.33 0.08 4.15
C PHE A 244 -0.82 -1.31 4.49
N LEU A 245 -0.49 -2.13 3.48
CA LEU A 245 0.07 -3.46 3.70
C LEU A 245 1.43 -3.39 4.42
N GLY A 246 2.32 -2.49 3.99
CA GLY A 246 3.60 -2.28 4.68
C GLY A 246 3.42 -1.89 6.14
N PHE A 247 2.50 -0.98 6.44
CA PHE A 247 2.16 -0.57 7.80
C PHE A 247 1.60 -1.74 8.63
N LEU A 248 0.62 -2.47 8.09
CA LEU A 248 -0.02 -3.61 8.75
C LEU A 248 1.00 -4.70 9.11
N PHE A 249 1.88 -5.04 8.16
CA PHE A 249 2.89 -6.09 8.33
C PHE A 249 4.03 -5.66 9.26
N LEU A 250 4.39 -4.38 9.26
CA LEU A 250 5.37 -3.82 10.20
C LEU A 250 4.86 -3.93 11.65
N LEU A 251 3.61 -3.55 11.89
CA LEU A 251 3.00 -3.67 13.22
C LEU A 251 2.90 -5.14 13.67
N GLN A 252 2.53 -6.06 12.77
CA GLN A 252 2.59 -7.50 13.05
C GLN A 252 4.01 -7.95 13.41
N GLY A 253 5.02 -7.47 12.68
CA GLY A 253 6.42 -7.76 12.96
C GLY A 253 6.86 -7.32 14.37
N LEU A 254 6.37 -6.18 14.85
CA LEU A 254 6.62 -5.72 16.23
C LEU A 254 6.04 -6.71 17.25
N VAL A 255 4.80 -7.14 17.06
CA VAL A 255 4.15 -8.11 17.96
C VAL A 255 4.85 -9.47 17.91
N VAL A 256 5.17 -9.96 16.71
CA VAL A 256 5.85 -11.24 16.51
C VAL A 256 7.27 -11.23 17.07
N SER A 257 7.99 -10.12 16.96
CA SER A 257 9.32 -10.01 17.57
C SER A 257 9.27 -10.03 19.11
N ALA A 258 8.33 -9.28 19.72
CA ALA A 258 8.16 -9.27 21.16
C ALA A 258 7.70 -10.63 21.71
N LEU A 259 6.60 -11.19 21.17
CA LEU A 259 6.07 -12.48 21.62
C LEU A 259 6.96 -13.65 21.20
N GLY A 260 7.65 -13.55 20.07
CA GLY A 260 8.56 -14.57 19.60
C GLY A 260 9.68 -14.84 20.58
N VAL A 261 10.27 -13.79 21.19
CA VAL A 261 11.28 -13.95 22.25
C VAL A 261 10.70 -14.70 23.46
N VAL A 262 9.48 -14.36 23.87
CA VAL A 262 8.78 -15.05 24.97
C VAL A 262 8.56 -16.53 24.64
N LEU A 263 8.12 -16.84 23.42
CA LEU A 263 7.88 -18.22 22.99
C LEU A 263 9.18 -19.02 22.86
N VAL A 264 10.29 -18.40 22.48
CA VAL A 264 11.61 -19.04 22.48
C VAL A 264 12.02 -19.44 23.91
N ALA A 265 11.86 -18.54 24.88
CA ALA A 265 12.15 -18.84 26.28
C ALA A 265 11.22 -19.94 26.84
N LEU A 266 9.93 -19.84 26.55
CA LEU A 266 8.93 -20.82 26.95
C LEU A 266 9.23 -22.21 26.36
N SER A 267 9.65 -22.27 25.11
CA SER A 267 10.07 -23.49 24.43
C SER A 267 11.23 -24.18 25.14
N ALA A 268 12.23 -23.40 25.58
CA ALA A 268 13.37 -23.90 26.34
C ALA A 268 12.94 -24.42 27.72
N LEU A 269 12.04 -23.70 28.39
CA LEU A 269 11.54 -24.04 29.72
C LEU A 269 10.73 -25.34 29.69
N ILE A 270 9.79 -25.47 28.74
CA ILE A 270 8.98 -26.69 28.60
C ILE A 270 9.89 -27.90 28.32
N ALA A 271 10.84 -27.77 27.39
CA ALA A 271 11.78 -28.83 27.07
C ALA A 271 12.70 -29.23 28.24
N LYS A 272 12.88 -28.35 29.25
CA LYS A 272 13.60 -28.67 30.48
C LYS A 272 12.73 -29.43 31.49
N LEU A 273 11.42 -29.14 31.53
CA LEU A 273 10.47 -29.75 32.47
C LEU A 273 9.93 -31.10 32.01
N VAL A 274 9.92 -31.38 30.71
CA VAL A 274 9.47 -32.68 30.19
C VAL A 274 10.51 -33.76 30.57
N PRO A 275 10.11 -34.79 31.35
CA PRO A 275 11.00 -35.90 31.69
C PRO A 275 11.37 -36.67 30.41
N ARG A 276 12.64 -37.07 30.31
CA ARG A 276 13.19 -37.79 29.16
C ARG A 276 13.09 -39.29 29.35
#